data_AF-A0A2S9ANA3-F1
#
_entry.id   AF-A0A2S9ANA3-F1
#
_cell.length_a   1.000
_cell.length_b   1.000
_cell.length_c   1.000
_cell.angle_alpha   90.00
_cell.angle_beta   90.00
_cell.angle_gamma   90.00
#
_symmetry.space_group_name_H-M   'P 1'
#
loop_
_entity.id
_entity.type
_entity.pdbx_description
1 polymer ?
#
loop_
_entity_poly.entity_id
_entity_poly.type
_entity_poly.pdbx_seq_one_letter_code
_entity_poly.pdbx_strand_id
1 'polypeptide(L)'
;MPHAFDSDVITAVLRHMNGDHTDDNLLIARAFAEPSGVTPSGAEITDAVMTGFDGDAGVWDITHGGVVSELRVPWPGGPITERPAVRREVVALYDAACARLGVEPRPHA
;
A
#
# COMPACT_ATOMS: atom_id res chain seq x y z
N MET A 1 6.86 13.08 -14.65
CA MET A 1 7.51 11.90 -14.04
C MET A 1 7.40 12.06 -12.54
N PRO A 2 6.96 11.02 -11.81
CA PRO A 2 6.88 11.08 -10.36
C PRO A 2 8.26 11.30 -9.74
N HIS A 3 8.30 11.85 -8.53
CA HIS A 3 9.54 11.95 -7.77
C HIS A 3 10.10 10.56 -7.49
N ALA A 4 11.38 10.35 -7.74
CA ALA A 4 12.07 9.11 -7.41
C ALA A 4 12.82 9.28 -6.09
N PHE A 5 12.63 8.36 -5.16
CA PHE A 5 13.37 8.29 -3.91
C PHE A 5 14.68 7.51 -4.11
N ASP A 6 15.68 7.79 -3.26
CA ASP A 6 16.92 7.02 -3.24
C ASP A 6 16.65 5.52 -2.97
N SER A 7 17.43 4.65 -3.61
CA SER A 7 17.29 3.19 -3.47
C SER A 7 17.38 2.71 -2.02
N ASP A 8 18.21 3.36 -1.21
CA ASP A 8 18.38 3.03 0.21
C ASP A 8 17.13 3.39 1.02
N VAL A 9 16.45 4.47 0.64
CA VAL A 9 15.17 4.88 1.24
C VAL A 9 14.09 3.88 0.89
N ILE A 10 13.97 3.49 -0.38
CA ILE A 10 13.02 2.47 -0.83
C ILE A 10 13.28 1.16 -0.08
N THR A 11 14.52 0.67 -0.09
CA THR A 11 14.90 -0.59 0.57
C THR A 11 14.57 -0.60 2.06
N ALA A 12 14.87 0.49 2.78
CA ALA A 12 14.58 0.59 4.20
C ALA A 12 13.07 0.57 4.50
N VAL A 13 12.27 1.30 3.71
CA VAL A 13 10.82 1.35 3.87
C VAL A 13 10.19 0.00 3.51
N LEU A 14 10.58 -0.63 2.41
CA LEU A 14 10.06 -1.95 2.01
C LEU A 14 10.36 -3.02 3.06
N ARG A 15 11.57 -3.03 3.63
CA ARG A 15 11.91 -3.96 4.73
C ARG A 15 10.99 -3.77 5.93
N HIS A 16 10.73 -2.53 6.32
CA HIS A 16 9.86 -2.22 7.45
C HIS A 16 8.41 -2.62 7.16
N MET A 17 7.88 -2.24 5.99
CA MET A 17 6.50 -2.54 5.61
C MET A 17 6.24 -4.05 5.50
N ASN A 18 7.16 -4.78 4.86
CA ASN A 18 7.00 -6.22 4.65
C ASN A 18 7.43 -7.07 5.85
N GLY A 19 8.01 -6.46 6.89
CA GLY A 19 8.40 -7.15 8.13
C GLY A 19 7.42 -6.91 9.28
N ASP A 20 7.08 -5.64 9.52
CA ASP A 20 6.34 -5.21 10.71
C ASP A 20 4.85 -4.93 10.39
N HIS A 21 4.52 -4.71 9.12
CA HIS A 21 3.22 -4.22 8.65
C HIS A 21 2.57 -5.12 7.59
N THR A 22 2.83 -6.43 7.63
CA THR A 22 2.27 -7.40 6.67
C THR A 22 0.73 -7.40 6.67
N ASP A 23 0.12 -7.30 7.86
CA ASP A 23 -1.35 -7.23 7.98
C ASP A 23 -1.91 -5.92 7.40
N ASP A 24 -1.16 -4.82 7.53
CA ASP A 24 -1.57 -3.51 7.02
C ASP A 24 -1.48 -3.49 5.49
N ASN A 25 -0.44 -4.11 4.90
CA ASN A 25 -0.35 -4.33 3.45
C ASN A 25 -1.57 -5.10 2.93
N LEU A 26 -1.98 -6.16 3.63
CA LEU A 26 -3.14 -6.96 3.23
C LEU A 26 -4.45 -6.17 3.31
N LEU A 27 -4.63 -5.35 4.36
CA LEU A 27 -5.81 -4.48 4.49
C LEU A 27 -5.85 -3.41 3.39
N ILE A 28 -4.72 -2.77 3.10
CA ILE A 28 -4.60 -1.82 1.98
C ILE A 28 -4.97 -2.52 0.67
N ALA A 29 -4.39 -3.67 0.37
CA ALA A 29 -4.68 -4.39 -0.86
C ALA A 29 -6.18 -4.73 -1.00
N ARG A 30 -6.81 -5.26 0.06
CA ARG A 30 -8.25 -5.58 0.09
C ARG A 30 -9.13 -4.36 -0.14
N ALA A 31 -8.74 -3.20 0.38
CA ALA A 31 -9.55 -1.99 0.26
C ALA A 31 -9.44 -1.31 -1.11
N PHE A 32 -8.34 -1.51 -1.84
CA PHE A 32 -8.01 -0.72 -3.03
C PHE A 32 -7.87 -1.52 -4.34
N ALA A 33 -7.76 -2.86 -4.29
CA ALA A 33 -7.58 -3.70 -5.49
C ALA A 33 -8.79 -3.71 -6.45
N GLU A 34 -10.01 -3.81 -5.92
CA GLU A 34 -11.22 -3.74 -6.75
C GLU A 34 -11.43 -2.31 -7.31
N PRO A 35 -11.35 -1.23 -6.52
CA PRO A 35 -11.46 0.13 -7.04
C PRO A 35 -10.41 0.52 -8.08
N SER A 36 -9.22 -0.10 -8.07
CA SER A 36 -8.19 0.13 -9.08
C SER A 36 -8.44 -0.62 -10.40
N GLY A 37 -9.38 -1.57 -10.40
CA GLY A 37 -9.69 -2.43 -11.54
C GLY A 37 -8.65 -3.54 -11.78
N VAL A 38 -7.70 -3.73 -10.87
CA VAL A 38 -6.67 -4.78 -10.97
C VAL A 38 -7.28 -6.16 -10.77
N THR A 39 -8.32 -6.27 -9.94
CA THR A 39 -9.03 -7.53 -9.68
C THR A 39 -10.50 -7.44 -10.05
N PRO A 40 -11.15 -8.56 -10.39
CA PRO A 40 -12.61 -8.62 -10.50
C PRO A 40 -13.30 -8.20 -9.21
N SER A 41 -14.55 -7.72 -9.32
CA SER A 41 -15.36 -7.39 -8.15
C SER A 41 -15.56 -8.59 -7.22
N GLY A 42 -15.36 -8.37 -5.92
CA GLY A 42 -15.46 -9.41 -4.90
C GLY A 42 -14.32 -10.44 -4.89
N ALA A 43 -13.23 -10.21 -5.64
CA ALA A 43 -12.06 -11.07 -5.56
C ALA A 43 -11.43 -11.00 -4.16
N GLU A 44 -11.20 -12.16 -3.55
CA GLU A 44 -10.50 -12.24 -2.27
C GLU A 44 -8.99 -12.05 -2.47
N ILE A 45 -8.44 -11.03 -1.81
CA ILE A 45 -6.99 -10.85 -1.70
C ILE A 45 -6.47 -11.65 -0.51
N THR A 46 -5.55 -12.58 -0.78
CA THR A 46 -5.00 -13.51 0.19
C THR A 46 -3.58 -13.17 0.63
N ASP A 47 -2.85 -12.38 -0.16
CA ASP A 47 -1.49 -11.93 0.17
C ASP A 47 -1.20 -10.56 -0.46
N ALA A 48 -0.30 -9.80 0.16
CA ALA A 48 0.12 -8.48 -0.30
C ALA A 48 1.53 -8.13 0.18
N VAL A 49 2.42 -7.82 -0.77
CA VAL A 49 3.81 -7.44 -0.51
C VAL A 49 4.06 -6.10 -1.17
N MET A 50 4.54 -5.11 -0.40
CA MET A 50 4.93 -3.84 -0.99
C MET A 50 6.22 -4.03 -1.79
N THR A 51 6.23 -3.68 -3.07
CA THR A 51 7.37 -3.88 -3.97
C THR A 51 8.08 -2.59 -4.34
N GLY A 52 7.42 -1.44 -4.15
CA GLY A 52 8.02 -0.15 -4.40
C GLY A 52 7.10 1.01 -4.05
N PHE A 53 7.61 2.21 -4.28
CA PHE A 53 6.84 3.44 -4.27
C PHE A 53 7.61 4.54 -4.99
N ASP A 54 6.87 5.56 -5.40
CA ASP A 54 7.42 6.81 -5.92
C ASP A 54 6.65 8.00 -5.34
N GLY A 55 6.91 9.19 -5.88
CA GLY A 55 6.26 10.42 -5.43
C GLY A 55 4.74 10.41 -5.55
N ASP A 56 4.14 9.56 -6.38
CA ASP A 56 2.69 9.62 -6.64
C ASP A 56 1.92 8.45 -6.00
N ALA A 57 2.57 7.30 -5.78
CA ALA A 57 1.89 6.10 -5.27
C ALA A 57 2.80 5.10 -4.56
N GLY A 58 2.18 4.25 -3.74
CA GLY A 58 2.76 2.97 -3.33
C GLY A 58 2.42 1.86 -4.34
N VAL A 59 3.28 0.84 -4.40
CA VAL A 59 3.14 -0.32 -5.29
C VAL A 59 3.25 -1.61 -4.49
N TRP A 60 2.29 -2.51 -4.72
CA TRP A 60 2.20 -3.82 -4.09
C TRP A 60 2.05 -4.91 -5.14
N ASP A 61 2.65 -6.05 -4.90
CA ASP A 61 2.24 -7.32 -5.49
C ASP A 61 1.13 -7.91 -4.61
N ILE A 62 -0.02 -8.22 -5.21
CA ILE A 62 -1.18 -8.78 -4.52
C ILE A 62 -1.54 -10.14 -5.09
N THR A 63 -1.91 -11.08 -4.23
CA THR A 63 -2.36 -12.41 -4.64
C THR A 63 -3.88 -12.53 -4.52
N HIS A 64 -4.54 -12.95 -5.61
CA HIS A 64 -5.96 -13.30 -5.63
C HIS A 64 -6.17 -14.56 -6.48
N GLY A 65 -6.87 -15.57 -5.95
CA GLY A 65 -7.07 -16.84 -6.67
C GLY A 65 -5.77 -17.54 -7.10
N GLY A 66 -4.66 -17.33 -6.35
CA GLY A 66 -3.33 -17.84 -6.68
C GLY A 66 -2.59 -17.08 -7.79
N VAL A 67 -3.15 -15.98 -8.31
CA VAL A 67 -2.52 -15.12 -9.31
C VAL A 67 -1.95 -13.88 -8.64
N VAL A 68 -0.71 -13.53 -8.98
CA VAL A 68 -0.05 -12.29 -8.53
C VAL A 68 -0.26 -11.20 -9.56
N SER A 69 -0.71 -10.02 -9.11
CA SER A 69 -0.94 -8.83 -9.92
C SER A 69 -0.36 -7.60 -9.23
N GLU A 70 0.08 -6.60 -10.01
CA GLU A 70 0.56 -5.33 -9.45
C GLU A 70 -0.64 -4.42 -9.10
N LEU A 71 -0.67 -3.94 -7.85
CA LEU A 71 -1.56 -2.92 -7.35
C LEU A 71 -0.78 -1.62 -7.11
N ARG A 72 -1.18 -0.55 -7.79
CA ARG A 72 -0.66 0.79 -7.55
C ARG A 72 -1.73 1.66 -6.89
N VAL A 73 -1.43 2.22 -5.72
CA VAL A 73 -2.37 3.03 -4.94
C VAL A 73 -1.85 4.46 -4.78
N PRO A 74 -2.53 5.48 -5.36
CA PRO A 74 -2.14 6.88 -5.21
C PRO A 74 -2.12 7.33 -3.75
N TRP A 75 -1.17 8.21 -3.41
CA TRP A 75 -1.13 8.80 -2.08
C TRP A 75 -2.37 9.66 -1.79
N PRO A 76 -3.05 9.48 -0.64
CA PRO A 76 -4.26 10.23 -0.32
C PRO A 76 -4.06 11.75 -0.29
N GLY A 77 -2.90 12.21 0.19
CA GLY A 77 -2.51 13.62 0.24
C GLY A 77 -1.97 14.18 -1.08
N GLY A 78 -1.90 13.38 -2.13
CA GLY A 78 -1.29 13.73 -3.41
C GLY A 78 0.24 13.54 -3.44
N PRO A 79 0.92 14.05 -4.48
CA PRO A 79 2.34 13.79 -4.70
C PRO A 79 3.25 14.25 -3.55
N ILE A 80 4.26 13.43 -3.26
CA ILE A 80 5.26 13.64 -2.21
C ILE A 80 6.69 13.64 -2.76
N THR A 81 7.57 14.41 -2.12
CA THR A 81 8.99 14.53 -2.50
C THR A 81 9.95 14.30 -1.34
N GLU A 82 9.44 13.96 -0.16
CA GLU A 82 10.23 13.89 1.06
C GLU A 82 10.03 12.54 1.76
N ARG A 83 11.12 11.94 2.22
CA ARG A 83 11.09 10.64 2.92
C ARG A 83 10.10 10.61 4.11
N PRO A 84 10.02 11.63 4.99
CA PRO A 84 9.05 11.62 6.09
C PRO A 84 7.59 11.58 5.63
N ALA A 85 7.30 12.09 4.43
CA ALA A 85 5.95 12.07 3.87
C ALA A 85 5.48 10.64 3.56
N VAL A 86 6.39 9.72 3.21
CA VAL A 86 6.05 8.32 2.89
C VAL A 86 5.31 7.65 4.05
N ARG A 87 5.81 7.78 5.28
CA ARG A 87 5.14 7.20 6.46
C ARG A 87 3.73 7.79 6.65
N ARG A 88 3.59 9.10 6.50
CA ARG A 88 2.29 9.78 6.65
C ARG A 88 1.29 9.27 5.63
N GLU A 89 1.68 9.15 4.36
CA GLU A 89 0.78 8.69 3.30
C GLU A 89 0.44 7.20 3.41
N VAL A 90 1.38 6.35 3.85
CA VAL A 90 1.11 4.94 4.12
C VAL A 90 0.11 4.77 5.27
N VAL A 91 0.28 5.51 6.37
CA VAL A 91 -0.69 5.49 7.48
C VAL A 91 -2.06 5.99 7.01
N ALA A 92 -2.10 7.05 6.20
CA ALA A 92 -3.35 7.54 5.62
C ALA A 92 -4.04 6.50 4.72
N LEU A 93 -3.27 5.70 3.95
CA LEU A 93 -3.81 4.58 3.17
C LEU A 93 -4.39 3.50 4.08
N TYR A 94 -3.68 3.13 5.14
CA TYR A 94 -4.15 2.15 6.10
C TYR A 94 -5.44 2.61 6.80
N ASP A 95 -5.50 3.85 7.28
CA ASP A 95 -6.69 4.40 7.93
C ASP A 95 -7.88 4.42 6.96
N ALA A 96 -7.64 4.81 5.70
CA ALA A 96 -8.66 4.77 4.65
C ALA A 96 -9.06 3.33 4.28
N ALA A 97 -8.16 2.35 4.40
CA ALA A 97 -8.47 0.94 4.21
C ALA A 97 -9.36 0.41 5.33
N CYS A 98 -9.00 0.69 6.58
CA CYS A 98 -9.78 0.35 7.76
C CYS A 98 -11.20 0.93 7.67
N ALA A 99 -11.34 2.20 7.33
CA ALA A 99 -12.63 2.86 7.16
C ALA A 99 -13.49 2.20 6.05
N ARG A 100 -12.89 1.83 4.91
CA ARG A 100 -13.61 1.14 3.83
C ARG A 100 -14.05 -0.27 4.21
N LEU A 101 -13.23 -0.98 4.98
CA LEU A 101 -13.48 -2.36 5.38
C LEU A 101 -14.31 -2.49 6.68
N GLY A 102 -14.57 -1.39 7.37
CA GLY A 102 -15.26 -1.39 8.67
C GLY A 102 -14.42 -2.02 9.79
N VAL A 103 -13.09 -1.92 9.70
CA VAL A 103 -12.14 -2.43 10.68
C VAL A 103 -11.68 -1.30 11.60
N GLU A 104 -11.55 -1.56 12.90
CA GLU A 104 -10.99 -0.58 13.84
C GLU A 104 -9.45 -0.49 13.63
N PRO A 105 -8.90 0.71 13.38
CA PRO A 105 -7.46 0.89 13.19
C PRO A 105 -6.65 0.49 14.44
N ARG A 106 -5.49 -0.12 14.24
CA ARG A 106 -4.53 -0.33 15.33
C ARG A 106 -3.82 0.98 15.69
N PRO A 107 -3.39 1.18 16.94
CA PRO A 107 -2.56 2.34 17.28
C PRO A 107 -1.22 2.28 16.53
N HIS A 108 -0.92 3.32 15.76
CA HIS A 108 0.39 3.48 15.12
C HIS A 108 1.32 4.23 16.08
N ALA A 109 2.25 3.50 16.72
CA ALA A 109 3.31 4.08 17.54
C ALA A 109 4.50 4.56 16.68
#